data_AF-A0A8J6IVZ4-F1
#
_entry.id   AF-A0A8J6IVZ4-F1
#
_cell.length_a   1.000
_cell.length_b   1.000
_cell.length_c   1.000
_cell.angle_alpha   90.00
_cell.angle_beta   90.00
_cell.angle_gamma   90.00
#
_symmetry.space_group_name_H-M   'P 1'
#
loop_
_entity.id
_entity.type
_entity.pdbx_description
1 polymer ?
#
loop_
_entity_poly.entity_id
_entity_poly.type
_entity_poly.pdbx_seq_one_letter_code
_entity_poly.pdbx_strand_id
1 'polypeptide(L)'
;MEKTRHFIVDTPVGQLAIYAKHDETDCAADYPGVFIDYVRKDGATAILACVEYDPNKEALQTVVYGNCASDEPTEIVEHYNTDFEE
;
A
#
# COMPACT_ATOMS: atom_id res chain seq x y z
N MET A 1 21.30 -1.34 9.79
CA MET A 1 20.76 -1.02 8.46
C MET A 1 19.27 -1.20 8.57
N GLU A 2 18.52 -0.10 8.54
CA GLU A 2 17.08 -0.20 8.30
C GLU A 2 16.89 -0.92 6.98
N LYS A 3 16.25 -2.09 7.04
CA LYS A 3 15.88 -2.83 5.84
C LYS A 3 14.63 -2.16 5.31
N THR A 4 14.77 -1.25 4.37
CA THR A 4 13.64 -0.79 3.57
C THR A 4 12.98 -2.01 2.93
N ARG A 5 11.74 -2.31 3.35
CA ARG A 5 10.93 -3.40 2.81
C ARG A 5 10.36 -2.95 1.47
N HIS A 6 11.15 -3.10 0.41
CA HIS A 6 10.84 -2.62 -0.93
C HIS A 6 11.27 -3.64 -1.98
N PHE A 7 10.38 -3.96 -2.92
CA PHE A 7 10.74 -4.71 -4.12
C PHE A 7 9.95 -4.22 -5.35
N ILE A 8 10.50 -4.49 -6.54
CA ILE A 8 9.96 -4.07 -7.83
C ILE A 8 9.59 -5.29 -8.66
N VAL A 9 8.47 -5.22 -9.37
CA VAL A 9 8.04 -6.21 -10.36
C VAL A 9 7.91 -5.54 -11.74
N ASP A 10 8.65 -6.04 -12.73
CA ASP A 10 8.53 -5.58 -14.10
C ASP A 10 7.27 -6.13 -14.78
N THR A 11 6.61 -5.28 -15.57
CA THR A 11 5.45 -5.64 -16.38
C THR A 11 5.63 -5.11 -17.82
N PRO A 12 4.83 -5.56 -18.80
CA PRO A 12 4.91 -5.01 -20.17
C PRO A 12 4.61 -3.50 -20.27
N VAL A 13 3.86 -2.94 -19.33
CA VAL A 13 3.37 -1.55 -19.36
C VAL A 13 4.18 -0.60 -18.46
N GLY A 14 4.87 -1.11 -17.46
CA GLY A 14 5.69 -0.35 -16.51
C GLY A 14 6.17 -1.25 -15.37
N GLN A 15 6.42 -0.71 -14.18
CA GLN A 15 6.80 -1.50 -13.02
C GLN A 15 5.75 -1.36 -11.91
N LEU A 16 5.64 -2.38 -11.07
CA LEU A 16 4.93 -2.28 -9.80
C LEU A 16 5.98 -2.16 -8.69
N ALA A 17 5.90 -1.08 -7.91
CA ALA A 17 6.72 -0.90 -6.72
C ALA A 17 5.91 -1.25 -5.48
N ILE A 18 6.40 -2.20 -4.70
CA ILE A 18 5.73 -2.67 -3.48
C ILE A 18 6.60 -2.32 -2.30
N TYR A 19 6.05 -1.56 -1.35
CA TYR A 19 6.80 -1.10 -0.19
C TYR A 19 5.93 -0.95 1.06
N ALA A 20 6.56 -1.07 2.24
CA ALA A 20 5.95 -0.60 3.48
C ALA A 20 6.15 0.91 3.58
N LYS A 21 5.06 1.69 3.69
CA LYS A 21 5.18 3.16 3.84
C LYS A 21 5.56 3.50 5.28
N HIS A 22 6.56 4.36 5.42
CA HIS A 22 7.01 4.90 6.70
C HIS A 22 7.31 6.39 6.56
N ASP A 23 6.96 7.19 7.56
CA ASP A 23 7.17 8.65 7.50
C ASP A 23 8.65 9.03 7.70
N GLU A 24 9.38 8.33 8.58
CA GLU A 24 10.80 8.64 8.86
C GLU A 24 11.69 7.39 8.99
N THR A 25 11.24 6.36 9.69
CA THR A 25 11.99 5.12 9.97
C THR A 25 11.08 3.91 9.78
N ASP A 26 11.63 2.79 9.31
CA ASP A 26 10.85 1.56 9.09
C ASP A 26 10.46 0.94 10.45
N CYS A 27 9.41 1.49 11.05
CA CYS A 27 8.92 1.11 12.37
C CYS A 27 7.66 0.25 12.22
N ALA A 28 7.80 -1.06 12.44
CA ALA A 28 6.66 -1.98 12.40
C ALA A 28 5.59 -1.67 13.47
N ALA A 29 5.96 -0.96 14.54
CA ALA A 29 5.03 -0.55 15.60
C ALA A 29 4.11 0.62 15.19
N ASP A 30 4.43 1.31 14.10
CA ASP A 30 3.63 2.43 13.57
C ASP A 30 2.58 1.94 12.57
N TYR A 31 2.32 0.63 12.52
CA TYR A 31 1.36 -0.03 11.64
C TYR A 31 1.55 0.33 10.14
N PRO A 32 2.75 0.14 9.58
CA PRO A 32 3.02 0.56 8.22
C PRO A 32 2.19 -0.26 7.24
N GLY A 33 1.38 0.42 6.42
CA GLY A 33 0.66 -0.20 5.32
C GLY A 33 1.60 -0.69 4.22
N VAL A 34 1.15 -1.69 3.45
CA VAL A 34 1.82 -2.15 2.24
C VAL A 34 1.20 -1.43 1.04
N PHE A 35 2.02 -0.69 0.32
CA PHE A 35 1.63 0.12 -0.83
C PHE A 35 2.07 -0.54 -2.13
N ILE A 36 1.25 -0.39 -3.16
CA ILE A 36 1.54 -0.84 -4.52
C ILE A 36 1.39 0.37 -5.43
N ASP A 37 2.51 0.83 -5.97
CA ASP A 37 2.56 1.93 -6.93
C ASP A 37 2.80 1.39 -8.33
N TYR A 38 2.15 1.97 -9.33
CA TYR A 38 2.50 1.80 -10.72
C TYR A 38 3.52 2.85 -11.15
N VAL A 39 4.70 2.39 -11.54
CA VAL A 39 5.77 3.22 -12.11
C VAL A 39 5.70 3.12 -13.63
N ARG A 40 5.31 4.22 -14.28
CA ARG A 40 5.24 4.32 -15.74
C ARG A 40 6.64 4.36 -16.34
N LYS A 41 6.75 4.05 -17.64
CA LYS A 41 8.03 4.10 -18.39
C LYS A 41 8.65 5.50 -18.46
N ASP A 42 7.85 6.54 -18.29
CA ASP A 42 8.30 7.93 -18.21
C ASP A 42 8.75 8.36 -16.79
N GLY A 43 8.72 7.42 -15.82
CA GLY A 43 9.11 7.64 -14.43
C GLY A 43 8.00 8.21 -13.53
N ALA A 44 6.83 8.57 -14.10
CA ALA A 44 5.71 9.02 -13.29
C ALA A 44 5.11 7.85 -12.49
N THR A 45 4.74 8.11 -11.24
CA THR A 45 4.16 7.11 -10.34
C THR A 45 2.70 7.41 -10.04
N ALA A 46 1.92 6.37 -9.79
CA ALA A 46 0.56 6.47 -9.27
C ALA A 46 0.32 5.35 -8.27
N ILE A 47 -0.30 5.66 -7.14
CA ILE A 47 -0.72 4.64 -6.16
C ILE A 47 -1.85 3.84 -6.81
N LEU A 48 -1.80 2.51 -6.72
CA LEU A 48 -2.88 1.64 -7.17
C LEU A 48 -3.72 1.15 -5.99
N ALA A 49 -3.05 0.73 -4.91
CA ALA A 49 -3.69 0.24 -3.71
C ALA A 49 -2.75 0.30 -2.50
N CYS A 50 -3.33 0.33 -1.31
CA CYS A 50 -2.62 -0.03 -0.09
C CYS A 50 -3.45 -0.98 0.78
N VAL A 51 -2.77 -1.78 1.59
CA VAL A 51 -3.38 -2.53 2.68
C VAL A 51 -2.76 -2.02 3.97
N GLU A 52 -3.59 -1.49 4.86
CA GLU A 52 -3.15 -0.81 6.08
C GLU A 52 -4.12 -1.05 7.22
N TYR A 53 -3.65 -0.83 8.45
CA TYR A 53 -4.49 -0.81 9.64
C TYR A 53 -5.02 0.61 9.86
N ASP A 54 -6.34 0.78 9.92
CA ASP A 54 -6.96 2.05 10.28
C ASP A 54 -7.28 2.06 11.79
N PRO A 55 -6.57 2.86 12.60
CA PRO A 55 -6.78 2.89 14.04
C PRO A 55 -8.13 3.48 14.45
N ASN A 56 -8.82 4.23 13.56
CA ASN A 56 -10.15 4.76 13.86
C ASN A 56 -11.24 3.70 13.70
N LYS A 57 -10.99 2.71 12.85
CA LYS A 57 -11.90 1.60 12.57
C LYS A 57 -11.52 0.33 13.32
N GLU A 58 -10.31 0.31 13.89
CA GLU A 58 -9.70 -0.86 14.53
C GLU A 58 -9.68 -2.08 13.59
N ALA A 59 -9.41 -1.87 12.30
CA ALA A 59 -9.48 -2.91 11.27
C ALA A 59 -8.40 -2.76 10.20
N LEU A 60 -8.00 -3.89 9.60
CA LEU A 60 -7.26 -3.86 8.34
C LEU A 60 -8.20 -3.44 7.21
N GLN A 61 -7.72 -2.64 6.28
CA GLN A 61 -8.47 -2.25 5.09
C GLN A 61 -7.61 -2.34 3.84
N THR A 62 -8.23 -2.64 2.70
CA THR A 62 -7.66 -2.42 1.37
C THR A 62 -8.26 -1.14 0.80
N VAL A 63 -7.40 -0.17 0.52
CA VAL A 63 -7.76 1.07 -0.15
C VAL A 63 -7.33 0.96 -1.61
N VAL A 64 -8.25 1.23 -2.54
CA VAL A 64 -8.01 1.14 -3.98
C VAL A 64 -8.09 2.53 -4.60
N TYR A 65 -7.10 2.87 -5.43
CA TYR A 65 -6.98 4.13 -6.15
C TYR A 65 -7.14 3.88 -7.65
N GLY A 66 -8.39 3.67 -8.09
CA GLY A 66 -8.70 3.37 -9.49
C GLY A 66 -8.55 4.57 -10.43
N ASN A 67 -8.55 5.79 -9.88
CA ASN A 67 -8.28 7.02 -10.63
C ASN A 67 -6.83 7.44 -10.41
N CYS A 68 -5.91 6.97 -11.25
CA CYS A 68 -4.47 7.30 -11.16
C CYS A 68 -4.13 8.79 -11.35
N ALA A 69 -5.12 9.68 -11.49
CA ALA A 69 -4.95 11.13 -11.51
C ALA A 69 -5.39 11.81 -10.20
N SER A 70 -5.78 11.04 -9.18
CA SER A 70 -6.26 11.53 -7.89
C SER A 70 -5.77 10.63 -6.77
N ASP A 71 -5.43 11.26 -5.64
CA ASP A 71 -5.08 10.56 -4.41
C ASP A 71 -6.33 10.19 -3.58
N GLU A 72 -7.54 10.41 -4.11
CA GLU A 72 -8.79 10.01 -3.46
C GLU A 72 -9.07 8.52 -3.74
N PRO A 73 -9.37 7.73 -2.70
CA PRO A 73 -9.77 6.33 -2.88
C PRO A 73 -11.03 6.21 -3.74
N THR A 74 -11.01 5.25 -4.67
CA THR A 74 -12.22 4.86 -5.41
C THR A 74 -13.02 3.80 -4.67
N GLU A 75 -12.36 2.98 -3.85
CA GLU A 75 -13.00 1.95 -3.04
C GLU A 75 -12.18 1.65 -1.77
N ILE A 76 -12.87 1.32 -0.68
CA ILE A 76 -12.28 0.90 0.58
C ILE A 76 -13.00 -0.38 1.02
N VAL A 77 -12.24 -1.45 1.20
CA VAL A 77 -12.72 -2.74 1.71
C VAL A 77 -12.15 -2.94 3.11
N GLU A 78 -13.01 -2.95 4.12
CA GLU A 78 -12.65 -3.29 5.49
C GLU A 78 -12.62 -4.81 5.66
N HIS A 79 -11.54 -5.32 6.25
CA HIS A 79 -11.36 -6.74 6.56
C HIS A 79 -11.76 -6.99 8.01
N TYR A 80 -12.79 -7.80 8.19
CA TYR A 80 -13.24 -8.28 9.49
C TYR A 80 -12.83 -9.74 9.69
N ASN A 81 -12.85 -10.22 10.94
CA ASN A 81 -12.45 -11.60 11.31
C ASN A 81 -11.00 -11.94 10.92
N THR A 82 -10.08 -10.98 11.04
CA THR A 82 -8.64 -11.23 10.84
C THR A 82 -8.06 -12.13 11.94
N ASP A 83 -8.73 -12.17 13.09
CA ASP A 83 -8.46 -13.08 14.20
C ASP A 83 -9.25 -14.37 13.95
N PHE A 84 -8.75 -15.23 13.07
CA PHE A 84 -9.27 -16.59 13.00
C PHE A 84 -8.92 -17.26 14.34
N GLU A 85 -9.93 -17.54 15.17
CA GLU A 85 -9.76 -18.47 16.30
C GLU A 85 -9.21 -19.80 15.75
N GLU A 86 -8.15 -20.33 16.38
CA GLU A 86 -7.51 -21.62 16.03
C GLU A 86 -8.49 -22.81 16.09
#